data_AF-A0A3D2URR3-F1
#
_entry.id   AF-A0A3D2URR3-F1
#
_cell.length_a   1.000
_cell.length_b   1.000
_cell.length_c   1.000
_cell.angle_alpha   90.00
_cell.angle_beta   90.00
_cell.angle_gamma   90.00
#
_symmetry.space_group_name_H-M   'P 1'
#
loop_
_entity.id
_entity.type
_entity.pdbx_description
1 polymer ?
#
loop_
_entity_poly.entity_id
_entity_poly.type
_entity_poly.pdbx_seq_one_letter_code
_entity_poly.pdbx_strand_id
1 'polypeptide(L)'
;MKILAVSDQIVERVYGLATNGHFEDVELILGCGDLPYNYLEYLVTVLCVPLYYVPGNHDPEFNPLDVRSRAEGGSNLDLRFATYKNYIIGGFGGSTCYQPNAVNQYSQSDAYWRVFRMLPTLLLN
;
A
#
# COMPACT_ATOMS: atom_id res chain seq x y z
N MET A 1 4.93 18.68 1.05
CA MET A 1 4.45 17.30 0.88
C MET A 1 4.18 16.72 2.23
N LYS A 2 2.92 16.65 2.62
CA LYS A 2 2.49 15.93 3.81
C LYS A 2 1.82 14.62 3.40
N ILE A 3 2.23 13.53 4.05
CA ILE A 3 1.79 12.17 3.72
C ILE A 3 1.05 11.60 4.93
N LEU A 4 -0.11 10.97 4.69
CA LEU A 4 -0.78 10.12 5.66
C LEU A 4 -0.37 8.66 5.41
N ALA A 5 0.45 8.09 6.28
CA ALA A 5 0.84 6.68 6.22
C ALA A 5 0.00 5.86 7.21
N VAL A 6 -0.58 4.74 6.74
CA VAL A 6 -1.43 3.84 7.52
C VAL A 6 -0.99 2.39 7.31
N SER A 7 -1.02 1.58 8.37
CA SER A 7 -0.58 0.18 8.37
C SER A 7 -1.21 -0.59 9.53
N ASP A 8 -1.27 -1.92 9.42
CA ASP A 8 -1.53 -2.95 10.47
C ASP A 8 -2.88 -2.91 11.20
N GLN A 9 -3.36 -1.73 11.59
CA GLN A 9 -4.52 -1.59 12.45
C GLN A 9 -5.39 -0.41 12.04
N ILE A 10 -6.70 -0.66 12.01
CA ILE A 10 -7.71 0.37 11.86
C ILE A 10 -7.74 1.21 13.14
N VAL A 11 -7.61 2.52 12.96
CA VAL A 11 -7.81 3.49 14.04
C VAL A 11 -9.16 4.15 13.81
N GLU A 12 -10.19 3.74 14.56
CA GLU A 12 -11.58 4.21 14.37
C GLU A 12 -11.72 5.74 14.41
N ARG A 13 -10.88 6.41 15.21
CA ARG A 13 -10.88 7.88 15.30
C ARG A 13 -10.55 8.56 13.96
N VAL A 14 -9.80 7.90 13.07
CA VAL A 14 -9.41 8.46 11.78
C VAL A 14 -10.62 8.73 10.90
N TYR A 15 -11.69 7.93 10.99
CA TYR A 15 -12.94 8.20 10.28
C TYR A 15 -13.48 9.60 10.61
N GLY A 16 -13.65 9.90 11.89
CA GLY A 16 -14.13 11.22 12.32
C GLY A 16 -13.15 12.35 12.01
N LEU A 17 -11.85 12.13 12.19
CA LEU A 17 -10.83 13.16 11.92
C LEU A 17 -10.74 13.52 10.43
N ALA A 18 -10.84 12.53 9.55
CA ALA A 18 -10.79 12.73 8.10
C ALA A 18 -11.96 13.60 7.60
N THR A 19 -13.18 13.35 8.09
CA THR A 19 -14.35 14.17 7.71
C THR A 19 -14.37 15.56 8.34
N ASN A 20 -13.64 15.76 9.46
CA ASN A 20 -13.59 17.03 10.19
C ASN A 20 -12.44 17.94 9.74
N GLY A 21 -11.79 17.65 8.61
CA GLY A 21 -10.74 18.49 8.04
C GLY A 21 -9.37 18.39 8.72
N HIS A 22 -9.17 17.43 9.63
CA HIS A 22 -7.90 17.30 10.36
C HIS A 22 -6.70 16.95 9.45
N PHE A 23 -6.99 16.41 8.27
CA PHE A 23 -6.01 16.01 7.26
C PHE A 23 -6.09 16.84 5.98
N GLU A 24 -6.67 18.06 6.01
CA GLU A 24 -6.83 18.91 4.82
C GLU A 24 -5.51 19.27 4.11
N ASP A 25 -4.40 19.29 4.84
CA ASP A 25 -3.07 19.59 4.31
C ASP A 25 -2.30 18.33 3.86
N VAL A 26 -2.90 17.14 3.98
CA VAL A 26 -2.35 15.90 3.42
C VAL A 26 -2.50 15.90 1.92
N GLU A 27 -1.45 15.48 1.22
CA GLU A 27 -1.39 15.53 -0.25
C GLU A 27 -1.34 14.12 -0.88
N LEU A 28 -1.08 13.09 -0.06
CA LEU A 28 -0.87 11.70 -0.49
C LEU A 28 -1.15 10.73 0.68
N ILE A 29 -1.78 9.60 0.39
CA ILE A 29 -1.97 8.49 1.33
C ILE A 29 -1.04 7.32 0.94
N LEU A 30 -0.36 6.75 1.93
CA LEU A 30 0.42 5.51 1.80
C LEU A 30 -0.20 4.40 2.67
N GLY A 31 -0.65 3.31 2.04
CA GLY A 31 -1.06 2.08 2.73
C GLY A 31 0.07 1.05 2.75
N CYS A 32 0.58 0.72 3.94
CA CYS A 32 1.75 -0.15 4.09
C CYS A 32 1.41 -1.63 4.31
N GLY A 33 0.17 -2.03 4.04
CA GLY A 33 -0.32 -3.41 4.17
C GLY A 33 -1.00 -3.68 5.50
N ASP A 34 -1.52 -4.90 5.62
CA ASP A 34 -2.22 -5.44 6.79
C ASP A 34 -3.38 -4.54 7.23
N LEU A 35 -4.09 -3.98 6.24
CA LEU A 35 -5.26 -3.14 6.42
C LEU A 35 -6.38 -3.57 5.48
N PRO A 36 -7.63 -3.62 5.96
CA PRO A 36 -8.78 -3.85 5.09
C PRO A 36 -8.87 -2.83 3.96
N TYR A 37 -9.15 -3.29 2.73
CA TYR A 37 -9.20 -2.41 1.56
C TYR A 37 -10.30 -1.36 1.63
N ASN A 38 -11.44 -1.71 2.22
CA ASN A 38 -12.54 -0.78 2.49
C ASN A 38 -12.12 0.41 3.40
N TYR A 39 -11.13 0.22 4.29
CA TYR A 39 -10.57 1.31 5.10
C TYR A 39 -9.76 2.27 4.23
N LEU A 40 -8.93 1.74 3.32
CA LEU A 40 -8.16 2.56 2.38
C LEU A 40 -9.08 3.30 1.38
N GLU A 41 -10.11 2.60 0.89
CA GLU A 41 -11.15 3.15 0.01
C GLU A 41 -11.92 4.29 0.69
N TYR A 42 -12.22 4.15 1.97
CA TYR A 42 -12.82 5.23 2.74
C TYR A 42 -11.90 6.45 2.79
N LEU A 43 -10.61 6.26 3.10
CA LEU A 43 -9.65 7.37 3.21
C LEU A 43 -9.48 8.10 1.87
N VAL A 44 -9.32 7.38 0.77
CA VAL A 44 -9.18 7.99 -0.56
C VAL A 44 -10.47 8.73 -0.97
N THR A 45 -11.64 8.20 -0.60
CA THR A 45 -12.95 8.81 -0.87
C THR A 45 -13.15 10.12 -0.11
N VAL A 46 -12.77 10.18 1.17
CA VAL A 46 -13.01 11.35 2.01
C VAL A 46 -11.94 12.42 1.81
N LEU A 47 -10.68 12.02 1.66
CA LEU A 47 -9.57 12.97 1.54
C LEU A 47 -9.33 13.43 0.09
N CYS A 48 -9.86 12.70 -0.91
CA CYS A 48 -9.75 13.07 -2.33
C CYS A 48 -8.30 13.30 -2.81
N VAL A 49 -7.33 12.62 -2.19
CA VAL A 49 -5.91 12.66 -2.57
C VAL A 49 -5.46 11.28 -3.06
N PRO A 50 -4.39 11.18 -3.87
CA PRO A 50 -3.92 9.90 -4.36
C PRO A 50 -3.61 8.91 -3.22
N LEU A 51 -3.92 7.64 -3.45
CA LEU A 51 -3.60 6.53 -2.57
C LEU A 51 -2.63 5.59 -3.29
N TYR A 52 -1.47 5.37 -2.69
CA TYR A 52 -0.55 4.30 -3.06
C TYR A 52 -0.47 3.29 -1.94
N TYR A 53 -0.52 2.00 -2.26
CA TYR A 53 -0.47 0.98 -1.24
C TYR A 53 0.27 -0.27 -1.70
N VAL A 54 0.71 -1.07 -0.73
CA VAL A 54 1.20 -2.42 -0.96
C VAL A 54 0.35 -3.39 -0.15
N PRO A 55 0.12 -4.62 -0.64
CA PRO A 55 -0.56 -5.63 0.14
C PRO A 55 0.41 -6.17 1.20
N GLY A 56 -0.13 -6.39 2.40
CA GLY A 56 0.54 -7.05 3.50
C GLY A 56 0.46 -8.57 3.40
N ASN A 57 1.07 -9.25 4.36
CA ASN A 57 1.10 -10.70 4.48
C ASN A 57 -0.06 -11.28 5.29
N HIS A 58 -0.81 -10.42 5.98
CA HIS A 58 -2.02 -10.76 6.72
C HIS A 58 -3.29 -10.16 6.11
N ASP A 59 -3.20 -9.50 4.96
CA ASP A 59 -4.38 -8.98 4.27
C ASP A 59 -5.39 -10.11 3.99
N PRO A 60 -6.53 -10.15 4.69
CA PRO A 60 -7.42 -11.31 4.70
C PRO A 60 -8.13 -11.52 3.36
N GLU A 61 -8.24 -10.46 2.57
CA GLU A 61 -8.88 -10.46 1.27
C GLU A 61 -7.88 -10.54 0.12
N PHE A 62 -6.57 -10.41 0.37
CA PHE A 62 -5.60 -10.35 -0.71
C PHE A 62 -5.46 -11.69 -1.44
N ASN A 63 -5.75 -11.66 -2.74
CA ASN A 63 -5.60 -12.80 -3.62
C ASN A 63 -4.96 -12.31 -4.94
N PRO A 64 -3.70 -12.69 -5.24
CA PRO A 64 -3.02 -12.27 -6.46
C PRO A 64 -3.82 -12.52 -7.77
N LEU A 65 -4.72 -13.50 -7.75
CA LEU A 65 -5.53 -13.94 -8.89
C LEU A 65 -6.90 -13.25 -8.97
N ASP A 66 -7.34 -12.56 -7.91
CA ASP A 66 -8.62 -11.86 -7.88
C ASP A 66 -8.41 -10.34 -7.95
N VAL A 67 -8.96 -9.70 -8.97
CA VAL A 67 -8.88 -8.24 -9.13
C VAL A 67 -9.66 -7.52 -8.02
N ARG A 68 -10.68 -8.16 -7.43
CA ARG A 68 -11.47 -7.62 -6.32
C ARG A 68 -10.70 -7.56 -5.00
N SER A 69 -9.54 -8.20 -4.94
CA SER A 69 -8.67 -8.17 -3.76
C SER A 69 -7.74 -6.95 -3.72
N ARG A 70 -8.29 -5.79 -4.08
CA ARG A 70 -7.55 -4.53 -4.23
C ARG A 70 -8.41 -3.39 -3.76
N ALA A 71 -7.79 -2.38 -3.16
CA ALA A 71 -8.48 -1.14 -2.84
C ALA A 71 -8.84 -0.40 -4.12
N GLU A 72 -10.13 -0.09 -4.30
CA GLU A 72 -10.60 0.79 -5.35
C GLU A 72 -10.14 2.24 -5.11
N GLY A 73 -9.96 3.00 -6.18
CA GLY A 73 -9.46 4.39 -6.11
C GLY A 73 -7.98 4.54 -5.72
N GLY A 74 -7.30 3.46 -5.33
CA GLY A 74 -5.87 3.42 -5.05
C GLY A 74 -5.04 2.76 -6.15
N SER A 75 -3.71 2.92 -6.09
CA SER A 75 -2.78 2.15 -6.92
C SER A 75 -1.92 1.22 -6.06
N ASN A 76 -2.00 -0.08 -6.35
CA ASN A 76 -1.10 -1.06 -5.78
C ASN A 76 0.31 -0.91 -6.38
N LEU A 77 1.29 -0.62 -5.53
CA LEU A 77 2.68 -0.41 -5.91
C LEU A 77 3.58 -1.62 -5.65
N ASP A 78 3.06 -2.79 -5.31
CA ASP A 78 3.92 -3.97 -5.11
C ASP A 78 4.76 -4.27 -6.36
N LEU A 79 6.08 -4.21 -6.20
CA LEU A 79 7.09 -4.34 -7.26
C LEU A 79 6.95 -3.31 -8.39
N ARG A 80 6.38 -2.15 -8.10
CA ARG A 80 6.14 -1.06 -9.05
C ARG A 80 6.59 0.27 -8.46
N PHE A 81 6.70 1.25 -9.35
CA PHE A 81 6.99 2.62 -9.01
C PHE A 81 5.87 3.53 -9.50
N ALA A 82 5.66 4.64 -8.80
CA ALA A 82 4.85 5.76 -9.22
C ALA A 82 5.62 7.06 -9.01
N THR A 83 5.44 8.01 -9.93
CA THR A 83 5.99 9.36 -9.79
C THR A 83 4.89 10.27 -9.27
N TYR A 84 5.12 10.89 -8.11
CA TYR A 84 4.23 11.90 -7.55
C TYR A 84 5.02 13.19 -7.35
N LYS A 85 4.66 14.22 -8.12
CA LYS A 85 5.44 15.45 -8.24
C LYS A 85 6.89 15.12 -8.66
N ASN A 86 7.87 15.43 -7.83
CA ASN A 86 9.29 15.18 -8.09
C ASN A 86 9.82 13.97 -7.29
N TYR A 87 8.93 13.13 -6.74
CA TYR A 87 9.29 11.97 -5.94
C TYR A 87 8.95 10.69 -6.69
N ILE A 88 9.90 9.76 -6.72
CA ILE A 88 9.68 8.38 -7.15
C ILE A 88 9.33 7.57 -5.90
N ILE A 89 8.18 6.90 -5.94
CA ILE A 89 7.65 6.10 -4.85
C ILE A 89 7.64 4.65 -5.32
N GLY A 90 8.41 3.79 -4.66
CA GLY A 90 8.45 2.35 -4.93
C GLY A 90 7.72 1.56 -3.86
N GLY A 91 6.95 0.55 -4.25
CA GLY A 91 6.27 -0.35 -3.33
C GLY A 91 6.93 -1.74 -3.27
N PHE A 92 7.12 -2.25 -2.07
CA PHE A 92 7.57 -3.61 -1.80
C PHE A 92 6.75 -4.19 -0.65
N GLY A 93 5.75 -5.00 -1.00
CA GLY A 93 4.83 -5.62 -0.04
C GLY A 93 5.22 -7.04 0.34
N GLY A 94 4.50 -7.57 1.33
CA GLY A 94 4.73 -8.89 1.91
C GLY A 94 5.82 -8.95 2.97
N SER A 95 6.11 -10.15 3.45
CA SER A 95 7.04 -10.38 4.58
C SER A 95 7.89 -11.64 4.40
N THR A 96 8.84 -11.83 5.32
CA THR A 96 9.60 -13.09 5.41
C THR A 96 8.69 -14.25 5.77
N CYS A 97 8.89 -15.40 5.14
CA CYS A 97 8.07 -16.58 5.40
C CYS A 97 8.30 -17.16 6.80
N TYR A 98 7.21 -17.23 7.58
CA TYR A 98 7.12 -17.95 8.85
C TYR A 98 5.93 -18.90 8.89
N GLN A 99 5.00 -18.79 7.94
CA GLN A 99 3.88 -19.70 7.77
C GLN A 99 3.93 -20.36 6.39
N PRO A 100 4.07 -21.70 6.31
CA PRO A 100 4.05 -22.42 5.04
C PRO A 100 2.76 -22.15 4.26
N ASN A 101 2.88 -21.90 2.95
CA ASN A 101 1.77 -21.64 2.03
C ASN A 101 0.95 -20.38 2.31
N ALA A 102 1.44 -19.46 3.17
CA ALA A 102 0.80 -18.16 3.33
C ALA A 102 1.04 -17.28 2.10
N VAL A 103 0.03 -16.46 1.78
CA VAL A 103 0.12 -15.48 0.68
C VAL A 103 1.05 -14.34 1.11
N ASN A 104 1.75 -13.73 0.14
CA ASN A 104 2.66 -12.60 0.36
C ASN A 104 3.77 -12.86 1.40
N GLN A 105 4.11 -14.12 1.62
CA GLN A 105 5.25 -14.53 2.43
C GLN A 105 6.31 -15.16 1.54
N TYR A 106 7.55 -14.70 1.69
CA TYR A 106 8.64 -15.02 0.77
C TYR A 106 9.86 -15.53 1.51
N SER A 107 10.58 -16.48 0.90
CA SER A 107 11.91 -16.80 1.38
C SER A 107 12.84 -15.59 1.20
N GLN A 108 13.97 -15.58 1.90
CA GLN A 108 14.96 -14.51 1.76
C GLN A 108 15.44 -14.37 0.30
N SER A 109 15.67 -15.48 -0.39
CA SER A 109 16.06 -15.50 -1.81
C SER A 109 14.95 -14.95 -2.71
N ASP A 110 13.69 -15.28 -2.44
CA ASP A 110 12.56 -14.76 -3.22
C ASP A 110 12.39 -13.26 -3.01
N ALA A 111 12.53 -12.78 -1.76
CA ALA A 111 12.50 -11.36 -1.43
C ALA A 111 13.60 -10.59 -2.18
N TYR A 112 14.84 -11.10 -2.17
CA TYR A 112 15.93 -10.50 -2.95
C TYR A 112 15.63 -10.51 -4.44
N TRP A 113 15.10 -11.60 -4.99
CA TRP A 113 14.75 -11.68 -6.40
C TRP A 113 13.64 -10.70 -6.78
N ARG A 114 12.64 -10.53 -5.92
CA ARG A 114 11.57 -9.54 -6.09
C ARG A 114 12.12 -8.11 -6.12
N VAL A 115 12.99 -7.74 -5.18
CA VAL A 115 13.65 -6.42 -5.18
C VAL A 115 14.56 -6.24 -6.40
N PHE A 116 15.32 -7.27 -6.77
CA PHE A 116 16.22 -7.22 -7.93
C PHE A 116 15.45 -6.88 -9.22
N ARG A 117 14.24 -7.39 -9.39
CA ARG A 117 13.36 -7.09 -10.54
C ARG A 117 12.90 -5.62 -10.59
N MET A 118 12.97 -4.89 -9.48
CA MET A 118 12.63 -3.46 -9.43
C MET A 118 13.79 -2.57 -9.89
N LEU A 119 15.04 -3.04 -9.79
CA LEU A 119 16.23 -2.23 -10.07
C LEU A 119 16.28 -1.65 -11.49
N PRO A 120 15.97 -2.40 -12.58
CA PRO A 120 16.04 -1.84 -13.93
C PRO A 120 15.10 -0.64 -14.10
N THR A 121 13.87 -0.74 -13.58
CA THR A 121 12.90 0.35 -13.63
C THR A 121 13.38 1.53 -12.81
N LEU A 122 13.91 1.31 -11.62
CA LEU A 122 14.43 2.39 -10.77
C LEU A 122 15.58 3.15 -11.44
N LEU A 123 16.50 2.46 -12.11
CA LEU A 123 17.64 3.07 -12.81
C LEU A 123 17.25 3.88 -14.05
N LEU A 124 16.06 3.65 -14.61
CA LEU A 124 15.56 4.31 -15.81
C LEU A 124 14.65 5.52 -15.50
N ASN A 125 14.32 5.77 -14.23
CA ASN A 125 13.51 6.92 -13.82
C ASN A 125 14.34 8.20 -13.64
#